data_AF-A0A1F2Q9E8-F1
#
_entry.id   AF-A0A1F2Q9E8-F1
#
_cell.length_a   1.000
_cell.length_b   1.000
_cell.length_c   1.000
_cell.angle_alpha   90.00
_cell.angle_beta   90.00
_cell.angle_gamma   90.00
#
_symmetry.space_group_name_H-M   'P 1'
#
loop_
_entity.id
_entity.type
_entity.pdbx_description
1 polymer ?
#
loop_
_entity_poly.entity_id
_entity_poly.type
_entity_poly.pdbx_seq_one_letter_code
_entity_poly.pdbx_strand_id
1 'polypeptide(L)' 'MIRSRSWAASSNSSRFAADPAFRLDAESLAGLLKPERFVGRAPAQVDEFLAEHVRPWLTIHPPSLPDEEAQV' A
#
# COMPACT_ATOMS: atom_id res chain seq x y z
N MET A 1 -10.32 9.27 3.67
CA MET A 1 -9.71 9.84 2.43
C MET A 1 -8.17 9.87 2.54
N ILE A 2 -7.45 8.86 2.04
CA ILE A 2 -5.97 8.77 2.20
C ILE A 2 -5.30 9.73 1.21
N ARG A 3 -4.68 10.80 1.73
CA ARG A 3 -3.96 11.80 0.92
C ARG A 3 -2.70 11.15 0.35
N SER A 4 -2.67 10.94 -0.95
CA SER A 4 -1.49 10.55 -1.73
C SER A 4 -0.36 11.56 -1.50
N ARG A 5 0.54 11.26 -0.56
CA ARG A 5 1.79 12.00 -0.41
C ARG A 5 2.73 11.48 -1.51
N SER A 6 2.88 12.27 -2.56
CA SER A 6 3.87 12.04 -3.62
C SER A 6 5.25 11.83 -3.00
N TRP A 7 5.76 10.61 -3.12
CA TRP A 7 7.02 10.17 -2.51
C TRP A 7 8.26 10.74 -3.22
N ALA A 8 8.06 11.47 -4.33
CA ALA A 8 9.11 12.00 -5.20
C ALA A 8 10.00 13.08 -4.54
N ALA A 9 9.65 13.58 -3.36
CA ALA A 9 10.36 14.67 -2.67
C ALA A 9 11.21 14.25 -1.47
N SER A 10 11.49 12.96 -1.29
CA SER A 10 12.50 12.54 -0.30
C SER A 10 13.89 12.91 -0.85
N SER A 11 14.67 13.72 -0.14
CA SER A 11 15.93 14.35 -0.59
C SER A 11 17.00 13.39 -1.17
N ASN A 12 16.82 12.08 -0.99
CA ASN A 12 17.69 11.05 -1.52
C ASN A 12 17.41 10.74 -3.01
N SER A 13 16.15 10.69 -3.44
CA SER A 13 15.79 10.34 -4.83
C SER A 13 16.26 11.39 -5.84
N SER A 14 16.25 12.67 -5.45
CA SER A 14 16.81 13.76 -6.27
C SER A 14 18.33 13.66 -6.43
N ARG A 15 19.04 13.02 -5.49
CA ARG A 15 20.49 12.84 -5.56
C ARG A 15 20.87 11.72 -6.53
N PHE A 16 20.12 10.62 -6.54
CA PHE A 16 20.33 9.52 -7.49
C PHE A 16 20.07 9.92 -8.94
N ALA A 17 19.02 10.72 -9.19
CA ALA A 17 18.72 11.22 -10.54
C ALA A 17 19.72 12.28 -11.04
N ALA A 18 20.45 12.94 -10.13
CA ALA A 18 21.46 13.95 -10.47
C ALA A 18 22.88 13.39 -10.63
N ASP A 19 23.12 12.13 -10.25
CA ASP A 19 24.44 11.50 -10.29
C ASP A 19 24.67 10.75 -11.62
N PRO A 20 25.65 11.19 -12.44
CA PRO A 20 25.96 10.57 -13.74
C PRO A 20 26.36 9.08 -13.67
N ALA A 21 26.80 8.58 -12.52
CA ALA A 21 27.19 7.19 -12.34
C ALA A 21 26.00 6.22 -12.50
N PHE A 22 24.78 6.66 -12.16
CA PHE A 22 23.58 5.84 -12.22
C PHE A 22 22.93 5.83 -13.60
N ARG A 23 23.20 6.83 -14.45
CA ARG A 23 22.63 6.97 -15.81
C ARG A 23 21.10 6.80 -15.84
N LEU A 24 20.41 7.33 -14.84
CA LEU A 24 18.95 7.28 -14.70
C LEU A 24 18.40 8.71 -14.66
N ASP A 25 17.35 8.97 -15.44
CA ASP A 25 16.57 10.20 -15.32
C ASP A 25 15.50 10.07 -14.22
N ALA A 26 14.92 11.20 -13.80
CA ALA A 26 13.95 11.25 -12.71
C ALA A 26 12.63 10.52 -13.02
N GLU A 27 12.23 10.44 -14.29
CA GLU A 27 11.00 9.76 -14.72
C GLU A 27 11.19 8.24 -14.65
N SER A 28 12.32 7.76 -15.14
CA SER A 28 12.76 6.36 -15.05
C SER A 28 12.82 5.90 -13.59
N LEU A 29 13.39 6.71 -12.70
CA LEU A 29 13.45 6.41 -11.27
C LEU A 29 12.06 6.37 -10.62
N ALA A 30 11.18 7.33 -10.94
CA ALA A 30 9.80 7.35 -10.45
C ALA A 30 9.00 6.11 -10.93
N GLY A 31 9.26 5.65 -12.15
CA GLY A 31 8.66 4.44 -12.70
C GLY A 31 9.09 3.16 -11.97
N LEU A 32 10.32 3.10 -11.46
CA LEU A 32 10.82 1.98 -10.66
C LEU A 32 10.27 2.00 -9.23
N LEU A 33 10.13 3.17 -8.63
CA LEU A 33 9.75 3.36 -7.22
C LEU A 33 8.23 3.38 -6.97
N LYS A 34 7.45 2.71 -7.83
CA LYS A 34 5.99 2.58 -7.61
C LYS A 34 5.72 1.76 -6.34
N PRO A 35 5.13 2.34 -5.27
CA PRO A 35 4.96 1.67 -3.98
C PRO A 35 4.23 0.32 -4.07
N GLU A 36 3.31 0.20 -5.02
CA GLU A 36 2.51 -1.00 -5.27
C GLU A 36 3.36 -2.20 -5.69
N ARG A 37 4.59 -1.97 -6.19
CA ARG A 37 5.54 -3.06 -6.53
C ARG A 37 6.27 -3.62 -5.31
N PHE A 38 6.20 -2.95 -4.16
CA PHE A 38 6.94 -3.31 -2.95
C PHE A 38 6.07 -3.92 -1.86
N VAL A 39 4.75 -4.05 -2.08
CA VAL A 39 3.82 -4.64 -1.10
C VAL A 39 3.70 -6.16 -1.21
N GLY A 40 4.35 -6.77 -2.21
CA GLY A 40 4.36 -8.22 -2.40
C GLY A 40 2.95 -8.80 -2.51
N ARG A 41 2.69 -9.91 -1.79
CA ARG A 41 1.37 -10.56 -1.73
C ARG A 41 0.44 -9.97 -0.66
N ALA A 42 0.79 -8.88 0.01
CA ALA A 42 -0.01 -8.36 1.12
C ALA A 42 -1.51 -8.21 0.80
N PRO A 43 -1.93 -7.69 -0.37
CA PRO A 43 -3.35 -7.63 -0.72
C PRO A 43 -4.03 -9.01 -0.76
N ALA A 44 -3.43 -9.97 -1.47
CA ALA A 44 -3.96 -11.33 -1.57
C ALA A 44 -3.98 -12.05 -0.22
N GLN A 45 -2.97 -11.83 0.62
CA GLN A 45 -2.91 -12.41 1.97
C GLN A 45 -4.03 -11.88 2.87
N VAL A 46 -4.35 -10.58 2.77
CA VAL A 46 -5.47 -9.99 3.50
C VAL A 46 -6.79 -10.57 2.99
N ASP A 47 -6.97 -10.67 1.68
CA ASP A 47 -8.18 -11.24 1.09
C ASP A 47 -8.39 -12.71 1.52
N GLU A 48 -7.34 -13.53 1.45
CA GLU A 48 -7.33 -14.93 1.91
C GLU A 48 -7.67 -15.02 3.40
N PHE A 49 -7.01 -14.21 4.25
CA PHE A 49 -7.26 -14.22 5.69
C PHE A 49 -8.71 -13.83 6.04
N LEU A 50 -9.23 -12.78 5.40
CA LEU A 50 -10.60 -12.35 5.63
C LEU A 50 -11.61 -13.43 5.20
N ALA A 51 -11.35 -14.10 4.08
CA ALA A 51 -12.24 -15.14 3.55
C ALA A 51 -12.19 -16.45 4.36
N GLU A 52 -11.00 -16.91 4.69
CA GLU A 52 -10.78 -18.26 5.26
C GLU A 52 -10.84 -18.29 6.78
N HIS A 53 -10.57 -17.17 7.46
CA HIS A 53 -10.49 -17.14 8.92
C HIS A 53 -11.52 -16.22 9.56
N VAL A 54 -11.66 -14.99 9.05
CA VAL A 54 -12.55 -13.98 9.67
C VAL A 54 -14.02 -14.27 9.38
N ARG A 55 -14.40 -14.47 8.11
CA ARG A 55 -15.81 -14.74 7.74
C ARG A 55 -16.40 -15.96 8.43
N PRO A 56 -15.72 -17.13 8.53
CA PRO A 56 -16.25 -18.27 9.26
C PRO A 56 -16.49 -17.96 10.74
N TRP A 57 -15.57 -17.21 11.37
CA TRP A 57 -15.71 -16.83 12.77
C TRP A 57 -16.93 -15.92 13.02
N LEU A 58 -17.11 -14.90 12.17
CA LEU A 58 -18.25 -13.97 12.24
C LEU A 58 -19.58 -14.63 11.92
N THR A 59 -19.58 -15.69 11.10
CA THR A 59 -20.80 -16.47 10.82
C THR A 59 -21.28 -17.20 12.08
N ILE A 60 -20.35 -17.73 12.88
CA ILE A 60 -20.66 -18.43 14.13
C ILE A 60 -21.06 -17.44 15.23
N HIS A 61 -20.46 -16.26 15.23
CA HIS A 61 -20.66 -15.23 16.24
C HIS A 61 -21.17 -13.95 15.56
N PRO A 62 -22.47 -13.89 15.22
CA PRO A 62 -23.03 -12.71 14.57
C PRO A 62 -22.81 -11.48 15.47
N PRO A 63 -22.52 -10.32 14.87
CA PRO A 63 -22.21 -9.11 15.63
C PRO A 63 -23.36 -8.76 16.57
N SER A 64 -23.03 -8.53 17.84
CA SER A 64 -23.97 -8.17 18.88
C SER A 64 -24.20 -6.67 19.02
N LEU A 65 -23.43 -5.87 18.26
CA LEU A 65 -23.55 -4.41 18.23
C LEU A 65 -24.08 -3.98 16.85
N PRO A 66 -24.99 -2.99 16.81
CA PRO A 66 -25.37 -2.37 15.55
C PRO A 66 -24.14 -1.78 14.88
N ASP A 67 -24.17 -1.71 13.54
CA ASP A 67 -23.16 -1.03 12.73
C ASP A 67 -23.17 0.46 13.09
N GLU A 68 -22.49 0.85 14.18
CA GLU A 68 -22.08 2.22 14.43
C GLU A 68 -21.17 2.57 13.24
N GLU A 69 -21.72 3.36 12.32
CA GLU A 69 -21.14 3.73 11.04
C GLU A 69 -19.64 3.89 11.19
N ALA A 70 -18.88 3.10 10.43
CA ALA A 70 -17.45 3.27 10.28
C ALA A 70 -17.19 4.69 9.76
N GLN A 71 -17.09 5.66 10.67
CA GLN A 71 -16.77 7.04 10.35
C GLN A 71 -15.29 7.07 9.96
N VAL A 72 -15.05 7.06 8.66
CA VAL A 72 -13.73 7.13 7.99
C VAL A 72 -13.56 8.47 7.29
#